data_AF-A0A1A7Y4Q5-F1
#
_entry.id   AF-A0A1A7Y4Q5-F1
#
_cell.length_a   1.000
_cell.length_b   1.000
_cell.length_c   1.000
_cell.angle_alpha   90.00
_cell.angle_beta   90.00
_cell.angle_gamma   90.00
#
_symmetry.space_group_name_H-M   'P 1'
#
loop_
_entity.id
_entity.type
_entity.pdbx_description
1 polymer ?
#
loop_
_entity_poly.entity_id
_entity_poly.type
_entity_poly.pdbx_seq_one_letter_code
_entity_poly.pdbx_strand_id
1 'polypeptide(L)'
;TECDLLEDMRSYSLKKGQLERDYAQALQKLASQYLKKDWPGISPDDQRTDYRNVYAVWRAYLEGTVQVSQSRLNVCDNYKSQVSEPAKTVRLYKEQQLKKTIDQLSYIQAELQESVKELAKAKKKYYDCEQVAHAVREKADIEAKSKLGLFQSRISLQKASVKLKAKRSDCNAKATQARNDYLLTLAAANAHHDRYYHTDLLHCIQALDGRIYEHVKDYLVALCRTELEASQATHTTYQFLLEKSTRIIQEFNQQLFMQENPVFHKAHDFQFQPSEYDTTLSSVQQLVDIEPSPVSAMRMTLAESRQLESESGTTEEHSLNKEARKWATRVAREHKNIIHYKRSLEECESHGLPPTEQGRLDLELKIEDTKEMMRKAETIKLKAEARLDLLRQVGVAVDTWLKSAMNQVMEE
;
A
#
# COMPACT_ATOMS: atom_id res chain seq x y z
N THR A 1 16.31 21.98 -23.44
CA THR A 1 17.75 21.84 -23.10
C THR A 1 17.90 20.98 -21.85
N GLU A 2 19.10 20.54 -21.49
CA GLU A 2 19.32 19.80 -20.23
C GLU A 2 18.91 20.62 -19.00
N CYS A 3 19.11 21.95 -19.03
CA CYS A 3 18.66 22.84 -17.96
C CYS A 3 17.13 22.88 -17.83
N ASP A 4 16.41 22.83 -18.95
CA ASP A 4 14.94 22.77 -18.94
C ASP A 4 14.46 21.45 -18.34
N LEU A 5 15.09 20.32 -18.70
CA LEU A 5 14.77 19.02 -18.10
C LEU A 5 15.00 19.01 -16.57
N LEU A 6 16.09 19.61 -16.10
CA LEU A 6 16.36 19.74 -14.67
C LEU A 6 15.32 20.63 -13.96
N GLU A 7 14.87 21.71 -14.60
CA GLU A 7 13.81 22.55 -14.05
C GLU A 7 12.46 21.85 -14.04
N ASP A 8 12.14 21.06 -15.07
CA ASP A 8 10.93 20.24 -15.14
C ASP A 8 10.92 19.21 -14.00
N MET A 9 12.01 18.45 -13.82
CA MET A 9 12.14 17.48 -12.72
C MET A 9 12.01 18.16 -11.35
N ARG A 10 12.64 19.31 -11.18
CA ARG A 10 12.56 20.11 -9.95
C ARG A 10 11.14 20.56 -9.65
N SER A 11 10.47 21.16 -10.64
CA SER A 11 9.12 21.71 -10.52
C SER A 11 8.08 20.62 -10.31
N TYR A 12 8.18 19.52 -11.06
CA TYR A 12 7.33 18.35 -10.89
C TYR A 12 7.46 17.76 -9.48
N SER A 13 8.69 17.52 -9.02
CA SER A 13 8.93 16.90 -7.71
C SER A 13 8.42 17.79 -6.56
N LEU A 14 8.60 19.11 -6.65
CA LEU A 14 8.08 20.04 -5.66
C LEU A 14 6.55 20.00 -5.58
N LYS A 15 5.87 20.03 -6.74
CA LYS A 15 4.40 19.95 -6.82
C LYS A 15 3.88 18.61 -6.31
N LYS A 16 4.52 17.50 -6.72
CA LYS A 16 4.17 16.15 -6.28
C LYS A 16 4.31 16.01 -4.76
N GLY A 17 5.43 16.46 -4.19
CA GLY A 17 5.64 16.44 -2.73
C GLY A 17 4.61 17.28 -1.97
N GLN A 18 4.17 18.42 -2.52
CA GLN A 18 3.10 19.21 -1.91
C GLN A 18 1.74 18.47 -1.96
N LEU A 19 1.39 17.88 -3.11
CA LEU A 19 0.15 17.11 -3.24
C LEU A 19 0.09 15.92 -2.28
N GLU A 20 1.19 15.16 -2.15
CA GLU A 20 1.28 14.06 -1.19
C GLU A 20 1.14 14.54 0.26
N ARG A 21 1.75 15.68 0.60
CA ARG A 21 1.62 16.29 1.93
C ARG A 21 0.17 16.68 2.22
N ASP A 22 -0.49 17.36 1.28
CA ASP A 22 -1.87 17.80 1.45
C ASP A 22 -2.82 16.60 1.61
N TYR A 23 -2.64 15.57 0.79
CA TYR A 23 -3.39 14.31 0.88
C TYR A 23 -3.20 13.63 2.24
N ALA A 24 -1.95 13.44 2.67
CA ALA A 24 -1.64 12.77 3.92
C ALA A 24 -2.15 13.56 5.14
N GLN A 25 -2.02 14.89 5.15
CA GLN A 25 -2.57 15.73 6.21
C GLN A 25 -4.10 15.67 6.26
N ALA A 26 -4.78 15.68 5.12
CA ALA A 26 -6.23 15.57 5.05
C ALA A 26 -6.73 14.23 5.61
N LEU A 27 -6.10 13.12 5.23
CA LEU A 27 -6.43 11.79 5.75
C LEU A 27 -6.12 11.66 7.25
N GLN A 28 -4.97 12.15 7.69
CA GLN A 28 -4.60 12.14 9.10
C GLN A 28 -5.64 12.90 9.93
N LYS A 29 -6.01 14.11 9.49
CA LYS A 29 -7.04 14.93 10.15
C LYS A 29 -8.39 14.21 10.21
N LEU A 30 -8.82 13.59 9.11
CA LEU A 30 -10.06 12.82 9.05
C LEU A 30 -10.05 11.67 10.06
N ALA A 31 -9.04 10.82 10.04
CA ALA A 31 -8.94 9.68 10.94
C ALA A 31 -8.84 10.12 12.42
N SER A 32 -8.01 11.13 12.71
CA SER A 32 -7.89 11.70 14.06
C SER A 32 -9.20 12.31 14.58
N GLN A 33 -10.09 12.82 13.72
CA GLN A 33 -11.40 13.31 14.14
C GLN A 33 -12.28 12.20 14.70
N TYR A 34 -12.27 11.02 14.06
CA TYR A 34 -13.07 9.87 14.51
C TYR A 34 -12.44 9.14 15.70
N LEU A 35 -11.13 9.21 15.87
CA LEU A 35 -10.43 8.65 17.05
C LEU A 35 -10.74 9.39 18.36
N LYS A 36 -11.25 10.62 18.29
CA LYS A 36 -11.71 11.36 19.48
C LYS A 36 -13.05 10.85 20.03
N LYS A 37 -13.75 9.98 19.31
CA LYS A 37 -15.00 9.38 19.79
C LYS A 37 -14.68 8.25 20.75
N ASP A 38 -15.35 8.24 21.90
CA ASP A 38 -15.32 7.11 22.82
C ASP A 38 -16.23 6.01 22.29
N TRP A 39 -15.70 4.79 22.26
CA TRP A 39 -16.45 3.61 21.86
C TRP A 39 -16.58 2.65 23.05
N PRO A 40 -17.75 2.03 23.26
CA PRO A 40 -17.96 1.08 24.35
C PRO A 40 -17.05 -0.16 24.25
N GLY A 41 -16.68 -0.71 25.41
CA GLY A 41 -16.01 -2.01 25.52
C GLY A 41 -14.61 -2.12 24.90
N ILE A 42 -13.88 -0.99 24.81
CA ILE A 42 -12.46 -1.00 24.46
C ILE A 42 -11.64 -1.07 25.76
N SER A 43 -11.29 -2.28 26.19
CA SER A 43 -10.29 -2.48 27.24
C SER A 43 -8.88 -2.51 26.62
N PRO A 44 -7.86 -1.88 27.22
CA PRO A 44 -6.47 -1.99 26.75
C PRO A 44 -5.91 -3.42 26.79
N ASP A 45 -6.50 -4.30 27.61
CA ASP A 45 -6.01 -5.66 27.92
C ASP A 45 -6.60 -6.75 26.98
N ASP A 46 -7.30 -6.34 25.91
CA ASP A 46 -8.04 -7.20 24.95
C ASP A 46 -7.13 -8.02 24.00
N GLN A 47 -5.86 -8.21 24.37
CA GLN A 47 -4.89 -9.01 23.60
C GLN A 47 -4.98 -10.52 23.90
N ARG A 48 -5.76 -10.93 24.92
CA ARG A 48 -5.80 -12.32 25.39
C ARG A 48 -6.66 -13.26 24.55
N THR A 49 -7.48 -12.74 23.64
CA THR A 49 -8.39 -13.54 22.80
C THR A 49 -8.01 -13.42 21.33
N ASP A 50 -8.37 -14.42 20.51
CA ASP A 50 -8.14 -14.38 19.06
C ASP A 50 -9.17 -13.53 18.31
N TYR A 51 -10.32 -13.25 18.93
CA TYR A 51 -11.44 -12.49 18.38
C TYR A 51 -11.38 -11.01 18.77
N ARG A 52 -12.08 -10.14 18.04
CA ARG A 52 -12.07 -8.70 18.28
C ARG A 52 -13.46 -8.10 18.34
N ASN A 53 -13.67 -7.19 19.29
CA ASN A 53 -14.80 -6.27 19.34
C ASN A 53 -14.82 -5.40 18.07
N VAL A 54 -16.00 -5.20 17.47
CA VAL A 54 -16.20 -4.35 16.28
C VAL A 54 -15.61 -2.95 16.49
N TYR A 55 -15.79 -2.35 17.67
CA TYR A 55 -15.28 -1.03 18.00
C TYR A 55 -13.75 -0.99 18.08
N ALA A 56 -13.13 -2.04 18.61
CA ALA A 56 -11.67 -2.16 18.69
C ALA A 56 -11.05 -2.29 17.29
N VAL A 57 -11.67 -3.05 16.38
CA VAL A 57 -11.22 -3.15 14.98
C VAL A 57 -11.38 -1.82 14.25
N TRP A 58 -12.52 -1.14 14.41
CA TRP A 58 -12.74 0.18 13.82
C TRP A 58 -11.69 1.20 14.30
N ARG A 59 -11.40 1.22 15.61
CA ARG A 59 -10.34 2.05 16.17
C ARG A 59 -8.97 1.72 15.57
N ALA A 60 -8.62 0.45 15.47
CA ALA A 60 -7.36 0.02 14.87
C ALA A 60 -7.25 0.45 13.40
N TYR A 61 -8.34 0.40 12.63
CA TYR A 61 -8.37 0.87 11.24
C TYR A 61 -8.07 2.37 11.13
N LEU A 62 -8.66 3.18 12.01
CA LEU A 62 -8.40 4.62 12.07
C LEU A 62 -6.95 4.90 12.50
N GLU A 63 -6.43 4.19 13.51
CA GLU A 63 -5.03 4.30 13.96
C GLU A 63 -4.06 3.94 12.82
N GLY A 64 -4.32 2.86 12.08
CA GLY A 64 -3.50 2.49 10.92
C GLY A 64 -3.58 3.51 9.79
N THR A 65 -4.74 4.15 9.57
CA THR A 65 -4.86 5.27 8.61
C THR A 65 -4.00 6.48 9.02
N VAL A 66 -3.97 6.80 10.31
CA VAL A 66 -3.06 7.84 10.86
C VAL A 66 -1.60 7.44 10.66
N GLN A 67 -1.25 6.18 10.92
CA GLN A 67 0.10 5.65 10.75
C GLN A 67 0.56 5.73 9.29
N VAL A 68 -0.25 5.28 8.32
CA VAL A 68 0.07 5.37 6.89
C VAL A 68 0.23 6.82 6.46
N SER A 69 -0.66 7.71 6.90
CA SER A 69 -0.59 9.13 6.59
C SER A 69 0.70 9.76 7.14
N GLN A 70 1.08 9.41 8.37
CA GLN A 70 2.33 9.88 8.97
C GLN A 70 3.56 9.33 8.22
N SER A 71 3.55 8.06 7.83
CA SER A 71 4.61 7.47 7.03
C SER A 71 4.77 8.19 5.69
N ARG A 72 3.66 8.54 5.02
CA ARG A 72 3.69 9.34 3.78
C ARG A 72 4.29 10.73 4.01
N LEU A 73 3.96 11.39 5.11
CA LEU A 73 4.55 12.69 5.45
C LEU A 73 6.06 12.61 5.65
N ASN A 74 6.55 11.54 6.29
CA ASN A 74 7.98 11.35 6.54
C ASN A 74 8.78 11.19 5.24
N VAL A 75 8.21 10.54 4.22
CA VAL A 75 8.91 10.28 2.95
C VAL A 75 8.63 11.34 1.89
N CYS A 76 7.56 12.14 1.99
CA CYS A 76 7.23 13.14 0.97
C CYS A 76 8.29 14.26 0.87
N ASP A 77 9.06 14.51 1.93
CA ASP A 77 10.18 15.46 1.90
C ASP A 77 11.33 14.98 1.00
N ASN A 78 11.42 13.67 0.67
CA ASN A 78 12.40 13.12 -0.26
C ASN A 78 12.25 13.71 -1.67
N TYR A 79 11.04 14.04 -2.11
CA TYR A 79 10.82 14.71 -3.39
C TYR A 79 11.57 16.05 -3.46
N LYS A 80 11.66 16.76 -2.34
CA LYS A 80 12.38 18.02 -2.25
C LYS A 80 13.88 17.80 -2.06
N SER A 81 14.26 16.99 -1.06
CA SER A 81 15.65 16.84 -0.62
C SER A 81 16.51 16.02 -1.57
N GLN A 82 15.95 14.98 -2.21
CA GLN A 82 16.69 14.08 -3.09
C GLN A 82 16.58 14.44 -4.58
N VAL A 83 15.59 15.24 -4.96
CA VAL A 83 15.35 15.60 -6.37
C VAL A 83 15.32 17.10 -6.59
N SER A 84 14.38 17.83 -5.98
CA SER A 84 14.17 19.26 -6.30
C SER A 84 15.37 20.16 -6.03
N GLU A 85 15.96 20.10 -4.83
CA GLU A 85 17.12 20.92 -4.47
C GLU A 85 18.41 20.49 -5.19
N PRO A 86 18.72 19.18 -5.32
CA PRO A 86 19.83 18.71 -6.15
C PRO A 86 19.70 19.13 -7.62
N ALA A 87 18.53 18.98 -8.23
CA ALA A 87 18.29 19.37 -9.62
C ALA A 87 18.50 20.88 -9.83
N LYS A 88 18.04 21.72 -8.89
CA LYS A 88 18.33 23.16 -8.88
C LYS A 88 19.84 23.43 -8.90
N THR A 89 20.58 22.73 -8.05
CA THR A 89 22.03 22.90 -7.89
C THR A 89 22.78 22.49 -9.15
N VAL A 90 22.45 21.31 -9.71
CA VAL A 90 23.06 20.81 -10.95
C VAL A 90 22.75 21.72 -12.14
N ARG A 91 21.54 22.30 -12.19
CA ARG A 91 21.19 23.26 -13.25
C ARG A 91 22.08 24.51 -13.21
N LEU A 92 22.26 25.10 -12.04
CA LEU A 92 23.15 26.27 -11.87
C LEU A 92 24.58 25.93 -12.25
N TYR A 93 25.06 24.75 -11.87
CA TYR A 93 26.38 24.27 -12.27
C TYR A 93 26.49 24.12 -13.79
N LYS A 94 25.48 23.55 -14.46
CA LYS A 94 25.44 23.41 -15.93
C LYS A 94 25.48 24.74 -16.67
N GLU A 95 24.74 25.74 -16.20
CA GLU A 95 24.77 27.10 -16.77
C GLU A 95 26.17 27.73 -16.66
N GLN A 96 26.86 27.52 -15.52
CA GLN A 96 28.23 27.99 -15.33
C GLN A 96 29.23 27.22 -16.20
N GLN A 97 29.06 25.90 -16.30
CA GLN A 97 29.90 25.04 -17.13
C GLN A 97 29.78 25.40 -18.61
N LEU A 98 28.56 25.68 -19.09
CA LEU A 98 28.33 26.13 -20.46
C LEU A 98 29.13 27.39 -20.79
N LYS A 99 29.11 28.41 -19.91
CA LYS A 99 29.89 29.64 -20.11
C LYS A 99 31.39 29.34 -20.20
N LYS A 100 31.93 28.55 -19.26
CA LYS A 100 33.35 28.17 -19.25
C LYS A 100 33.76 27.40 -20.51
N THR A 101 32.94 26.45 -20.94
CA THR A 101 33.23 25.66 -22.15
C THR A 101 33.15 26.53 -23.41
N ILE A 102 32.22 27.48 -23.49
CA ILE A 102 32.16 28.44 -24.61
C ILE A 102 33.42 29.30 -24.66
N ASP A 103 33.88 29.82 -23.52
CA ASP A 103 35.09 30.64 -23.45
C ASP A 103 36.33 29.82 -23.89
N GLN A 104 36.45 28.59 -23.41
CA GLN A 104 37.55 27.68 -23.78
C GLN A 104 37.52 27.32 -25.28
N LEU A 105 36.34 26.96 -25.80
CA LEU A 105 36.18 26.63 -27.22
C LEU A 105 36.51 27.84 -28.11
N SER A 106 36.12 29.04 -27.68
CA SER A 106 36.42 30.28 -28.41
C SER A 106 37.93 30.53 -28.51
N TYR A 107 38.69 30.25 -27.44
CA TYR A 107 40.15 30.35 -27.44
C TYR A 107 40.78 29.35 -28.43
N ILE A 108 40.39 28.08 -28.36
CA ILE A 108 40.88 27.02 -29.25
C ILE A 108 40.56 27.35 -30.71
N GLN A 109 39.35 27.85 -30.99
CA GLN A 109 38.95 28.27 -32.34
C GLN A 109 39.78 29.45 -32.85
N ALA A 110 40.17 30.38 -31.97
CA ALA A 110 41.05 31.49 -32.35
C ALA A 110 42.46 31.00 -32.72
N GLU A 111 43.01 30.02 -32.00
CA GLU A 111 44.30 29.40 -32.33
C GLU A 111 44.26 28.68 -33.70
N LEU A 112 43.19 27.92 -33.96
CA LEU A 112 42.97 27.29 -35.25
C LEU A 112 42.83 28.33 -36.37
N GLN A 113 42.10 29.42 -36.11
CA GLN A 113 41.93 30.50 -37.07
C GLN A 113 43.26 31.15 -37.43
N GLU A 114 44.20 31.30 -36.48
CA GLU A 114 45.52 31.83 -36.79
C GLU A 114 46.31 30.90 -37.70
N SER A 115 46.24 29.58 -37.49
CA SER A 115 46.85 28.59 -38.40
C SER A 115 46.29 28.69 -39.83
N VAL A 116 44.98 28.92 -39.97
CA VAL A 116 44.34 29.15 -41.29
C VAL A 116 44.81 30.47 -41.93
N LYS A 117 45.01 31.53 -41.13
CA LYS A 117 45.55 32.80 -41.65
C LYS A 117 46.99 32.66 -42.12
N GLU A 118 47.84 31.94 -41.38
CA GLU A 118 49.21 31.64 -41.78
C GLU A 118 49.24 30.87 -43.09
N LEU A 119 48.39 29.85 -43.24
CA LEU A 119 48.22 29.11 -44.49
C LEU A 119 47.83 30.02 -45.66
N ALA A 120 46.89 30.94 -45.46
CA ALA A 120 46.46 31.88 -46.49
C ALA A 120 47.60 32.84 -46.90
N LYS A 121 48.40 33.32 -45.93
CA LYS A 121 49.58 34.16 -46.19
C LYS A 121 50.64 33.40 -47.00
N ALA A 122 50.97 32.16 -46.60
CA ALA A 122 51.92 31.32 -47.30
C ALA A 122 51.47 31.00 -48.74
N LYS A 123 50.18 30.67 -48.91
CA LYS A 123 49.56 30.48 -50.24
C LYS A 123 49.72 31.72 -51.10
N LYS A 124 49.33 32.90 -50.61
CA LYS A 124 49.44 34.15 -51.37
C LYS A 124 50.88 34.42 -51.82
N LYS A 125 51.85 34.29 -50.91
CA LYS A 125 53.27 34.48 -51.20
C LYS A 125 53.78 33.52 -52.28
N TYR A 126 53.35 32.25 -52.25
CA TYR A 126 53.65 31.28 -53.31
C TYR A 126 53.11 31.74 -54.66
N TYR A 127 51.84 32.12 -54.74
CA TYR A 127 51.22 32.59 -55.99
C TYR A 127 51.93 33.83 -56.56
N ASP A 128 52.25 34.81 -55.70
CA ASP A 128 52.96 36.03 -56.12
C ASP A 128 54.37 35.69 -56.67
N CYS A 129 55.12 34.82 -56.00
CA CYS A 129 56.45 34.40 -56.46
C CYS A 129 56.39 33.57 -57.75
N GLU A 130 55.41 32.67 -57.87
CA GLU A 130 55.23 31.84 -59.06
C GLU A 130 54.82 32.68 -60.28
N GLN A 131 53.97 33.69 -60.10
CA GLN A 131 53.61 34.62 -61.17
C GLN A 131 54.83 35.39 -61.70
N VAL A 132 55.70 35.90 -60.80
CA VAL A 132 56.95 36.57 -61.20
C VAL A 132 57.90 35.61 -61.91
N ALA A 133 58.06 34.39 -61.39
CA ALA A 133 58.90 33.37 -62.02
C ALA A 133 58.38 33.01 -63.42
N HIS A 134 57.07 32.85 -63.58
CA HIS A 134 56.43 32.59 -64.87
C HIS A 134 56.72 33.69 -65.90
N ALA A 135 56.50 34.96 -65.54
CA ALA A 135 56.77 36.08 -66.44
C ALA A 135 58.25 36.16 -66.88
N VAL A 136 59.19 35.84 -65.98
CA VAL A 136 60.62 35.78 -66.33
C VAL A 136 60.93 34.59 -67.23
N ARG A 137 60.27 33.42 -67.05
CA ARG A 137 60.41 32.26 -67.95
C ARG A 137 59.91 32.59 -69.35
N GLU A 138 58.73 33.20 -69.49
CA GLU A 138 58.19 33.63 -70.79
C GLU A 138 59.13 34.61 -71.49
N LYS A 139 59.64 35.62 -70.77
CA LYS A 139 60.61 36.57 -71.33
C LYS A 139 61.89 35.88 -71.81
N ALA A 140 62.40 34.93 -71.05
CA ALA A 140 63.60 34.16 -71.42
C ALA A 140 63.36 33.28 -72.65
N ASP A 141 62.17 32.69 -72.78
CA ASP A 141 61.82 31.85 -73.91
C ASP A 141 61.59 32.68 -75.20
N ILE A 142 61.06 33.91 -75.08
CA ILE A 142 61.00 34.88 -76.18
C ILE A 142 62.41 35.32 -76.61
N GLU A 143 63.28 35.68 -75.65
CA GLU A 143 64.66 36.11 -75.94
C GLU A 143 65.46 34.98 -76.63
N ALA A 144 65.27 33.72 -76.20
CA ALA A 144 65.89 32.54 -76.82
C ALA A 144 65.43 32.28 -78.26
N LYS A 145 64.21 32.72 -78.63
CA LYS A 145 63.66 32.59 -79.99
C LYS A 145 63.91 33.84 -80.85
N SER A 146 64.34 34.95 -80.26
CA SER A 146 64.56 36.20 -80.97
C SER A 146 65.81 36.14 -81.85
N LYS A 147 65.69 36.59 -83.12
CA LYS A 147 66.83 36.77 -84.03
C LYS A 147 67.44 38.16 -83.79
N LEU A 148 68.76 38.29 -83.94
CA LEU A 148 69.52 39.54 -83.79
C LEU A 148 68.83 40.69 -84.54
N GLY A 149 68.44 41.74 -83.83
CA GLY A 149 67.95 42.98 -84.44
C GLY A 149 69.09 43.76 -85.10
N LEU A 150 68.77 44.51 -86.17
CA LEU A 150 69.73 45.25 -87.03
C LEU A 150 70.64 46.26 -86.31
N PHE A 151 70.43 46.52 -85.02
CA PHE A 151 71.23 47.47 -84.20
C PHE A 151 71.77 46.87 -82.88
N GLN A 152 71.72 45.55 -82.67
CA GLN A 152 72.23 44.91 -81.46
C GLN A 152 73.52 44.11 -81.70
N SER A 153 74.58 44.42 -80.94
CA SER A 153 75.84 43.67 -80.97
C SER A 153 75.70 42.30 -80.29
N ARG A 154 76.38 41.29 -80.85
CA ARG A 154 76.43 39.91 -80.31
C ARG A 154 76.88 39.88 -78.84
N ILE A 155 77.79 40.76 -78.43
CA ILE A 155 78.29 40.85 -77.06
C ILE A 155 77.23 41.41 -76.10
N SER A 156 76.47 42.43 -76.52
CA SER A 156 75.38 42.99 -75.71
C SER A 156 74.25 41.98 -75.48
N LEU A 157 73.90 41.21 -76.52
CA LEU A 157 72.88 40.16 -76.44
C LEU A 157 73.33 39.03 -75.50
N GLN A 158 74.60 38.63 -75.56
CA GLN A 158 75.15 37.60 -74.67
C GLN A 158 75.15 38.06 -73.20
N LYS A 159 75.50 39.32 -72.92
CA LYS A 159 75.42 39.88 -71.55
C LYS A 159 73.97 39.94 -71.04
N ALA A 160 73.03 40.36 -71.88
CA ALA A 160 71.61 40.39 -71.54
C ALA A 160 71.06 38.99 -71.24
N SER A 161 71.40 38.01 -72.08
CA SER A 161 71.02 36.61 -71.92
C SER A 161 71.56 36.00 -70.62
N VAL A 162 72.84 36.24 -70.28
CA VAL A 162 73.43 35.78 -69.01
C VAL A 162 72.72 36.41 -67.81
N LYS A 163 72.42 37.72 -67.86
CA LYS A 163 71.70 38.43 -66.81
C LYS A 163 70.26 37.89 -66.66
N LEU A 164 69.57 37.60 -67.77
CA LEU A 164 68.23 37.04 -67.74
C LEU A 164 68.23 35.60 -67.22
N LYS A 165 69.23 34.79 -67.58
CA LYS A 165 69.41 33.43 -67.04
C LYS A 165 69.65 33.43 -65.54
N ALA A 166 70.49 34.34 -65.03
CA ALA A 166 70.70 34.52 -63.60
C ALA A 166 69.41 34.95 -62.88
N LYS A 167 68.68 35.93 -63.45
CA LYS A 167 67.38 36.38 -62.92
C LYS A 167 66.33 35.27 -62.92
N ARG A 168 66.26 34.45 -63.98
CA ARG A 168 65.39 33.27 -64.06
C ARG A 168 65.71 32.27 -62.96
N SER A 169 66.99 32.00 -62.73
CA SER A 169 67.43 31.10 -61.67
C SER A 169 67.02 31.60 -60.28
N ASP A 170 67.24 32.89 -59.98
CA ASP A 170 66.86 33.50 -58.70
C ASP A 170 65.34 33.49 -58.47
N CYS A 171 64.54 33.89 -59.47
CA CYS A 171 63.08 33.86 -59.37
C CYS A 171 62.53 32.43 -59.19
N ASN A 172 63.06 31.44 -59.92
CA ASN A 172 62.66 30.05 -59.76
C ASN A 172 63.03 29.49 -58.38
N ALA A 173 64.21 29.84 -57.85
CA ALA A 173 64.62 29.44 -56.50
C ALA A 173 63.66 30.03 -55.45
N LYS A 174 63.31 31.32 -55.56
CA LYS A 174 62.35 31.97 -54.66
C LYS A 174 60.94 31.36 -54.75
N ALA A 175 60.46 31.06 -55.96
CA ALA A 175 59.18 30.39 -56.14
C ALA A 175 59.17 28.98 -55.55
N THR A 176 60.26 28.23 -55.72
CA THR A 176 60.42 26.89 -55.12
C THR A 176 60.43 26.98 -53.59
N GLN A 177 61.16 27.94 -53.02
CA GLN A 177 61.19 28.16 -51.58
C GLN A 177 59.80 28.52 -51.03
N ALA A 178 59.06 29.42 -51.70
CA ALA A 178 57.71 29.79 -51.31
C ALA A 178 56.71 28.62 -51.46
N ARG A 179 56.89 27.77 -52.47
CA ARG A 179 56.11 26.53 -52.63
C ARG A 179 56.33 25.57 -51.48
N ASN A 180 57.60 25.35 -51.10
CA ASN A 180 57.94 24.45 -50.00
C ASN A 180 57.38 24.99 -48.67
N ASP A 181 57.52 26.29 -48.41
CA ASP A 181 56.94 26.98 -47.24
C ASP A 181 55.41 26.82 -47.18
N TYR A 182 54.72 26.98 -48.32
CA TYR A 182 53.29 26.73 -48.42
C TYR A 182 52.92 25.28 -48.13
N LEU A 183 53.63 24.29 -48.71
CA LEU A 183 53.37 22.87 -48.47
C LEU A 183 53.60 22.46 -47.01
N LEU A 184 54.64 22.99 -46.37
CA LEU A 184 54.91 22.74 -44.94
C LEU A 184 53.83 23.36 -44.05
N THR A 185 53.45 24.62 -44.32
CA THR A 185 52.37 25.30 -43.59
C THR A 185 51.02 24.60 -43.82
N LEU A 186 50.76 24.07 -45.02
CA LEU A 186 49.56 23.28 -45.32
C LEU A 186 49.50 22.00 -44.50
N ALA A 187 50.61 21.27 -44.41
CA ALA A 187 50.68 20.07 -43.58
C ALA A 187 50.44 20.38 -42.10
N ALA A 188 51.04 21.46 -41.58
CA ALA A 188 50.84 21.91 -40.20
C ALA A 188 49.38 22.32 -39.92
N ALA A 189 48.77 23.12 -40.81
CA ALA A 189 47.39 23.56 -40.67
C ALA A 189 46.40 22.39 -40.72
N ASN A 190 46.63 21.41 -41.61
CA ASN A 190 45.81 20.19 -41.66
C ASN A 190 45.95 19.36 -40.37
N ALA A 191 47.17 19.21 -39.84
CA ALA A 191 47.37 18.51 -38.57
C ALA A 191 46.67 19.19 -37.39
N HIS A 192 46.70 20.54 -37.33
CA HIS A 192 45.95 21.28 -36.31
C HIS A 192 44.43 21.12 -36.49
N HIS A 193 43.94 21.15 -37.74
CA HIS A 193 42.54 20.92 -38.05
C HIS A 193 42.08 19.52 -37.61
N ASP A 194 42.87 18.48 -37.87
CA ASP A 194 42.57 17.12 -37.42
C ASP A 194 42.52 17.03 -35.90
N ARG A 195 43.48 17.65 -35.20
CA ARG A 195 43.48 17.72 -33.73
C ARG A 195 42.23 18.42 -33.18
N TYR A 196 41.85 19.55 -33.76
CA TYR A 196 40.68 20.29 -33.32
C TYR A 196 39.42 19.41 -33.35
N TYR A 197 39.15 18.72 -34.46
CA TYR A 197 37.94 17.90 -34.60
C TYR A 197 37.99 16.58 -33.83
N HIS A 198 39.14 15.90 -33.81
CA HIS A 198 39.26 14.57 -33.19
C HIS A 198 39.65 14.62 -31.72
N THR A 199 40.00 15.78 -31.17
CA THR A 199 40.49 15.90 -29.80
C THR A 199 39.85 17.08 -29.10
N ASP A 200 40.14 18.31 -29.51
CA ASP A 200 39.81 19.48 -28.71
C ASP A 200 38.29 19.72 -28.61
N LEU A 201 37.57 19.61 -29.73
CA LEU A 201 36.12 19.72 -29.77
C LEU A 201 35.42 18.63 -28.94
N LEU A 202 35.90 17.38 -29.05
CA LEU A 202 35.33 16.26 -28.28
C LEU A 202 35.55 16.45 -26.77
N HIS A 203 36.73 16.92 -26.35
CA HIS A 203 36.98 17.26 -24.95
C HIS A 203 36.07 18.38 -24.45
N CYS A 204 35.83 19.43 -25.26
CA CYS A 204 34.88 20.48 -24.91
C CYS A 204 33.46 19.95 -24.74
N ILE A 205 33.00 19.06 -25.63
CA ILE A 205 31.67 18.43 -25.54
C ILE A 205 31.58 17.56 -24.28
N GLN A 206 32.57 16.71 -24.02
CA GLN A 206 32.60 15.87 -22.82
C GLN A 206 32.61 16.70 -21.52
N ALA A 207 33.37 17.80 -21.50
CA ALA A 207 33.38 18.72 -20.37
C ALA A 207 32.04 19.43 -20.18
N LEU A 208 31.31 19.70 -21.27
CA LEU A 208 29.96 20.27 -21.21
C LEU A 208 28.94 19.25 -20.67
N ASP A 209 28.99 18.00 -21.13
CA ASP A 209 28.10 16.91 -20.71
C ASP A 209 28.26 16.60 -19.23
N GLY A 210 29.49 16.55 -18.72
CA GLY A 210 29.78 16.27 -17.31
C GLY A 210 29.09 14.99 -16.82
N ARG A 211 28.41 15.05 -15.67
CA ARG A 211 27.71 13.91 -15.05
C ARG A 211 26.18 13.98 -15.15
N ILE A 212 25.64 14.66 -16.16
CA ILE A 212 24.19 14.92 -16.26
C ILE A 212 23.35 13.63 -16.28
N TYR A 213 23.79 12.63 -17.04
CA TYR A 213 23.07 11.36 -17.18
C TYR A 213 22.96 10.60 -15.86
N GLU A 214 24.01 10.65 -15.04
CA GLU A 214 24.01 10.01 -13.72
C GLU A 214 23.09 10.75 -12.75
N HIS A 215 23.12 12.08 -12.74
CA HIS A 215 22.19 12.87 -11.92
C HIS A 215 20.73 12.61 -12.30
N VAL A 216 20.41 12.62 -13.59
CA VAL A 216 19.05 12.33 -14.08
C VAL A 216 18.60 10.92 -13.68
N LYS A 217 19.48 9.92 -13.85
CA LYS A 217 19.22 8.55 -13.39
C LYS A 217 18.94 8.51 -11.89
N ASP A 218 19.79 9.14 -11.08
CA ASP A 218 19.65 9.13 -9.62
C ASP A 218 18.35 9.81 -9.17
N TYR A 219 17.93 10.89 -9.82
CA TYR A 219 16.66 11.55 -9.56
C TYR A 219 15.46 10.66 -9.88
N LEU A 220 15.46 10.00 -11.05
CA LEU A 220 14.40 9.07 -11.42
C LEU A 220 14.33 7.88 -10.45
N VAL A 221 15.47 7.34 -10.05
CA VAL A 221 15.54 6.28 -9.04
C VAL A 221 15.01 6.76 -7.68
N ALA A 222 15.36 7.98 -7.25
CA ALA A 222 14.86 8.55 -5.99
C ALA A 222 13.34 8.76 -6.00
N LEU A 223 12.77 9.22 -7.13
CA LEU A 223 11.32 9.32 -7.32
C LEU A 223 10.64 7.95 -7.16
N CYS A 224 11.14 6.93 -7.86
CA CYS A 224 10.60 5.57 -7.78
C CYS A 224 10.73 4.97 -6.37
N ARG A 225 11.89 5.15 -5.72
CA ARG A 225 12.11 4.64 -4.36
C ARG A 225 11.16 5.28 -3.34
N THR A 226 10.94 6.59 -3.45
CA THR A 226 10.01 7.32 -2.57
C THR A 226 8.59 6.75 -2.69
N GLU A 227 8.13 6.46 -3.90
CA GLU A 227 6.83 5.83 -4.15
C GLU A 227 6.73 4.39 -3.63
N LEU A 228 7.79 3.60 -3.84
CA LEU A 228 7.85 2.23 -3.36
C LEU A 228 7.80 2.17 -1.83
N GLU A 229 8.53 3.05 -1.15
CA GLU A 229 8.54 3.14 0.32
C GLU A 229 7.16 3.52 0.87
N ALA A 230 6.50 4.54 0.29
CA ALA A 230 5.14 4.93 0.66
C ALA A 230 4.12 3.79 0.42
N SER A 231 4.25 3.09 -0.70
CA SER A 231 3.38 1.97 -1.07
C SER A 231 3.57 0.77 -0.16
N GLN A 232 4.82 0.45 0.22
CA GLN A 232 5.13 -0.67 1.12
C GLN A 232 4.59 -0.43 2.52
N ALA A 233 4.73 0.79 3.06
CA ALA A 233 4.15 1.17 4.35
C ALA A 233 2.62 1.05 4.33
N THR A 234 1.99 1.49 3.24
CA THR A 234 0.54 1.35 3.00
C THR A 234 0.13 -0.13 2.99
N HIS A 235 0.80 -0.95 2.18
CA HIS A 235 0.50 -2.37 2.01
C HIS A 235 0.61 -3.12 3.34
N THR A 236 1.74 -2.97 4.05
CA THR A 236 2.01 -3.66 5.31
C THR A 236 0.94 -3.33 6.36
N THR A 237 0.56 -2.06 6.46
CA THR A 237 -0.43 -1.62 7.45
C THR A 237 -1.82 -2.17 7.14
N TYR A 238 -2.28 -2.06 5.89
CA TYR A 238 -3.62 -2.52 5.53
C TYR A 238 -3.75 -4.04 5.44
N GLN A 239 -2.65 -4.76 5.16
CA GLN A 239 -2.64 -6.23 5.26
C GLN A 239 -2.88 -6.68 6.71
N PHE A 240 -2.17 -6.08 7.67
CA PHE A 240 -2.40 -6.35 9.09
C PHE A 240 -3.82 -6.01 9.55
N LEU A 241 -4.36 -4.88 9.08
CA LEU A 241 -5.74 -4.49 9.41
C LEU A 241 -6.79 -5.40 8.78
N LEU A 242 -6.55 -5.91 7.57
CA LEU A 242 -7.41 -6.88 6.92
C LEU A 242 -7.51 -8.16 7.76
N GLU A 243 -6.37 -8.71 8.18
CA GLU A 243 -6.33 -9.88 9.05
C GLU A 243 -7.06 -9.64 10.37
N LYS A 244 -6.85 -8.49 11.01
CA LYS A 244 -7.61 -8.10 12.21
C LYS A 244 -9.10 -8.02 11.97
N SER A 245 -9.53 -7.51 10.82
CA SER A 245 -10.95 -7.32 10.50
C SER A 245 -11.69 -8.64 10.31
N THR A 246 -11.01 -9.68 9.81
CA THR A 246 -11.59 -11.03 9.67
C THR A 246 -11.85 -11.74 11.00
N ARG A 247 -11.36 -11.20 12.13
CA ARG A 247 -11.52 -11.78 13.47
C ARG A 247 -12.76 -11.27 14.22
N ILE A 248 -13.62 -10.50 13.55
CA ILE A 248 -14.91 -10.08 14.10
C ILE A 248 -15.90 -11.24 13.99
N ILE A 249 -16.45 -11.67 15.13
CA ILE A 249 -17.55 -12.65 15.18
C ILE A 249 -18.68 -12.15 16.09
N GLN A 250 -19.91 -12.51 15.77
CA GLN A 250 -21.11 -12.01 16.46
C GLN A 250 -21.17 -12.51 17.91
N GLU A 251 -20.89 -13.80 18.11
CA GLU A 251 -20.97 -14.49 19.41
C GLU A 251 -20.04 -13.84 20.44
N PHE A 252 -18.84 -13.45 20.02
CA PHE A 252 -17.89 -12.76 20.88
C PHE A 252 -18.41 -11.39 21.34
N ASN A 253 -19.01 -10.62 20.43
CA ASN A 253 -19.58 -9.31 20.78
C ASN A 253 -20.79 -9.44 21.72
N GLN A 254 -21.61 -10.50 21.55
CA GLN A 254 -22.71 -10.80 22.47
C GLN A 254 -22.21 -11.20 23.86
N GLN A 255 -21.17 -12.03 23.94
CA GLN A 255 -20.53 -12.41 25.20
C GLN A 255 -19.97 -11.20 25.95
N LEU A 256 -19.28 -10.30 25.24
CA LEU A 256 -18.76 -9.07 25.82
C LEU A 256 -19.90 -8.19 26.37
N PHE A 257 -20.99 -8.02 25.60
CA PHE A 257 -22.15 -7.27 26.05
C PHE A 257 -22.78 -7.86 27.32
N MET A 258 -22.94 -9.18 27.40
CA MET A 258 -23.46 -9.85 28.60
C MET A 258 -22.52 -9.65 29.81
N GLN A 259 -21.20 -9.76 29.60
CA GLN A 259 -20.20 -9.59 30.64
C GLN A 259 -20.14 -8.16 31.20
N GLU A 260 -20.29 -7.15 30.33
CA GLU A 260 -20.25 -5.74 30.72
C GLU A 260 -21.53 -5.25 31.43
N ASN A 261 -22.61 -6.02 31.35
CA ASN A 261 -23.92 -5.63 31.86
C ASN A 261 -24.39 -6.65 32.91
N PRO A 262 -24.04 -6.46 34.20
CA PRO A 262 -24.31 -7.45 35.24
C PRO A 262 -25.78 -7.83 35.44
N VAL A 263 -26.71 -6.99 34.97
CA VAL A 263 -28.15 -7.26 34.95
C VAL A 263 -28.52 -8.52 34.14
N PHE A 264 -27.69 -8.89 33.16
CA PHE A 264 -27.90 -10.11 32.36
C PHE A 264 -27.20 -11.34 32.95
N HIS A 265 -26.40 -11.18 34.02
CA HIS A 265 -25.84 -12.34 34.70
C HIS A 265 -26.94 -13.14 35.39
N LYS A 266 -26.77 -14.46 35.40
CA LYS A 266 -27.67 -15.36 36.12
C LYS A 266 -27.71 -14.94 37.60
N ALA A 267 -28.90 -14.62 38.11
CA ALA A 267 -29.10 -14.43 39.54
C ALA A 267 -28.89 -15.75 40.29
N HIS A 268 -28.64 -15.68 41.60
CA HIS A 268 -28.53 -16.88 42.43
C HIS A 268 -29.81 -17.71 42.35
N ASP A 269 -29.66 -19.04 42.38
CA ASP A 269 -30.79 -19.95 42.41
C ASP A 269 -31.61 -19.72 43.70
N PHE A 270 -32.93 -19.81 43.57
CA PHE A 270 -33.82 -19.71 44.73
C PHE A 270 -33.56 -20.88 45.67
N GLN A 271 -33.32 -20.57 46.94
CA GLN A 271 -33.12 -21.57 47.99
C GLN A 271 -34.44 -21.84 48.73
N PHE A 272 -34.60 -23.08 49.20
CA PHE A 272 -35.70 -23.41 50.10
C PHE A 272 -35.52 -22.68 51.43
N GLN A 273 -36.59 -22.04 51.91
CA GLN A 273 -36.61 -21.29 53.18
C GLN A 273 -37.61 -21.96 54.12
N PRO A 274 -37.15 -22.80 55.07
CA PRO A 274 -38.04 -23.45 56.01
C PRO A 274 -38.77 -22.44 56.89
N SER A 275 -40.01 -22.77 57.25
CA SER A 275 -40.73 -22.02 58.27
C SER A 275 -40.09 -22.24 59.64
N GLU A 276 -40.15 -21.25 60.52
CA GLU A 276 -39.74 -21.43 61.93
C GLU A 276 -40.57 -22.52 62.65
N TYR A 277 -41.74 -22.87 62.12
CA TYR A 277 -42.61 -23.93 62.61
C TYR A 277 -42.42 -25.27 61.87
N ASP A 278 -41.47 -25.35 60.94
CA ASP A 278 -41.17 -26.58 60.22
C ASP A 278 -40.33 -27.52 61.10
N THR A 279 -41.01 -28.42 61.83
CA THR A 279 -40.36 -29.35 62.75
C THR A 279 -39.63 -30.50 62.04
N THR A 280 -39.82 -30.66 60.74
CA THR A 280 -39.24 -31.76 59.93
C THR A 280 -37.73 -31.60 59.70
N LEU A 281 -37.17 -30.41 59.95
CA LEU A 281 -35.80 -30.04 59.56
C LEU A 281 -34.81 -29.86 60.72
N SER A 282 -35.19 -30.17 61.96
CA SER A 282 -34.32 -29.97 63.15
C SER A 282 -32.97 -30.72 63.12
N SER A 283 -32.73 -31.59 62.14
CA SER A 283 -31.47 -32.33 61.94
C SER A 283 -30.71 -31.99 60.66
N VAL A 284 -31.19 -31.04 59.83
CA VAL A 284 -30.66 -30.80 58.47
C VAL A 284 -30.00 -29.41 58.39
N GLN A 285 -29.04 -29.15 59.28
CA GLN A 285 -28.39 -27.83 59.38
C GLN A 285 -27.18 -27.64 58.46
N GLN A 286 -26.95 -28.58 57.54
CA GLN A 286 -26.06 -28.43 56.40
C GLN A 286 -26.78 -29.02 55.19
N LEU A 287 -26.49 -28.52 53.98
CA LEU A 287 -26.85 -29.09 52.67
C LEU A 287 -27.97 -28.35 51.92
N VAL A 288 -27.65 -27.17 51.40
CA VAL A 288 -28.07 -26.80 50.04
C VAL A 288 -26.91 -26.03 49.37
N ASP A 289 -25.85 -26.72 49.00
CA ASP A 289 -24.92 -26.23 47.97
C ASP A 289 -25.27 -26.95 46.67
N ILE A 290 -26.07 -26.28 45.85
CA ILE A 290 -26.41 -26.70 44.49
C ILE A 290 -25.46 -25.94 43.57
N GLU A 291 -24.52 -26.61 42.90
CA GLU A 291 -23.94 -26.05 41.68
C GLU A 291 -23.29 -27.12 40.77
N PRO A 292 -23.02 -26.79 39.50
CA PRO A 292 -23.93 -27.04 38.40
C PRO A 292 -23.39 -28.17 37.53
N SER A 293 -24.28 -29.00 37.01
CA SER A 293 -23.95 -29.72 35.79
C SER A 293 -24.26 -28.84 34.58
N PRO A 294 -23.63 -29.08 33.42
CA PRO A 294 -23.98 -28.43 32.16
C PRO A 294 -25.39 -28.84 31.63
N VAL A 295 -26.40 -28.97 32.51
CA VAL A 295 -27.64 -29.79 32.52
C VAL A 295 -27.48 -31.07 33.38
N SER A 296 -27.70 -30.88 34.69
CA SER A 296 -27.91 -31.81 35.83
C SER A 296 -27.09 -33.12 35.96
N ALA A 297 -26.17 -33.13 36.93
CA ALA A 297 -25.31 -34.25 37.35
C ALA A 297 -24.61 -33.86 38.67
N MET A 298 -25.28 -34.04 39.80
CA MET A 298 -24.60 -34.33 41.06
C MET A 298 -25.45 -35.26 41.92
N ARG A 299 -24.78 -36.24 42.52
CA ARG A 299 -25.33 -37.40 43.22
C ARG A 299 -25.94 -36.98 44.56
N MET A 300 -27.16 -37.44 44.80
CA MET A 300 -27.63 -37.69 46.15
C MET A 300 -26.93 -38.93 46.70
N THR A 301 -26.44 -38.87 47.92
CA THR A 301 -26.18 -40.08 48.71
C THR A 301 -27.53 -40.67 49.10
N LEU A 302 -27.67 -41.99 48.89
CA LEU A 302 -28.88 -42.84 49.05
C LEU A 302 -29.66 -42.70 50.38
N ALA A 303 -29.16 -41.92 51.35
CA ALA A 303 -29.81 -41.67 52.63
C ALA A 303 -30.83 -40.51 52.60
N GLU A 304 -30.67 -39.52 51.71
CA GLU A 304 -31.49 -38.28 51.70
C GLU A 304 -32.78 -38.39 50.83
N SER A 305 -32.87 -39.37 49.91
CA SER A 305 -34.09 -39.65 49.13
C SER A 305 -35.28 -40.14 49.97
N ARG A 306 -35.06 -40.53 51.22
CA ARG A 306 -36.07 -41.17 52.08
C ARG A 306 -36.86 -40.22 52.98
N GLN A 307 -36.59 -38.91 52.95
CA GLN A 307 -37.23 -37.95 53.88
C GLN A 307 -37.83 -36.71 53.19
N LEU A 308 -38.51 -36.90 52.04
CA LEU A 308 -39.85 -36.33 51.92
C LEU A 308 -40.75 -37.34 52.66
N GLU A 309 -41.08 -37.04 53.92
CA GLU A 309 -41.59 -38.01 54.91
C GLU A 309 -42.67 -38.94 54.34
N SER A 310 -42.35 -40.25 54.32
CA SER A 310 -43.28 -41.35 54.07
C SER A 310 -43.76 -41.96 55.40
N GLU A 311 -44.02 -41.12 56.40
CA GLU A 311 -44.34 -41.58 57.76
C GLU A 311 -45.86 -41.66 58.04
N SER A 312 -46.69 -41.89 57.02
CA SER A 312 -47.88 -42.73 57.20
C SER A 312 -48.30 -43.43 55.91
N GLY A 313 -48.11 -44.76 55.88
CA GLY A 313 -48.59 -45.62 54.81
C GLY A 313 -50.11 -45.55 54.70
N THR A 314 -50.59 -44.73 53.76
CA THR A 314 -51.76 -44.92 52.87
C THR A 314 -52.25 -43.60 52.29
N THR A 315 -52.00 -42.44 52.89
CA THR A 315 -52.51 -41.14 52.38
C THR A 315 -51.46 -40.28 51.66
N GLU A 316 -50.19 -40.35 52.06
CA GLU A 316 -49.10 -39.53 51.49
C GLU A 316 -48.52 -40.13 50.20
N GLU A 317 -48.39 -41.45 50.13
CA GLU A 317 -48.02 -42.16 48.90
C GLU A 317 -49.01 -41.87 47.76
N HIS A 318 -50.29 -41.61 48.10
CA HIS A 318 -51.32 -41.19 47.15
C HIS A 318 -51.20 -39.72 46.73
N SER A 319 -50.71 -38.82 47.59
CA SER A 319 -50.61 -37.39 47.27
C SER A 319 -49.47 -37.11 46.28
N LEU A 320 -48.29 -37.72 46.49
CA LEU A 320 -47.14 -37.61 45.59
C LEU A 320 -47.39 -38.32 44.25
N ASN A 321 -48.05 -39.49 44.25
CA ASN A 321 -48.47 -40.15 43.01
C ASN A 321 -49.52 -39.31 42.24
N LYS A 322 -50.41 -38.59 42.93
CA LYS A 322 -51.37 -37.67 42.30
C LYS A 322 -50.66 -36.48 41.66
N GLU A 323 -49.65 -35.90 42.31
CA GLU A 323 -48.82 -34.85 41.70
C GLU A 323 -47.98 -35.40 40.53
N ALA A 324 -47.40 -36.60 40.64
CA ALA A 324 -46.70 -37.25 39.54
C ALA A 324 -47.60 -37.43 38.31
N ARG A 325 -48.84 -37.91 38.50
CA ARG A 325 -49.82 -38.05 37.41
C ARG A 325 -50.16 -36.70 36.78
N LYS A 326 -50.43 -35.68 37.60
CA LYS A 326 -50.74 -34.31 37.14
C LYS A 326 -49.61 -33.71 36.31
N TRP A 327 -48.37 -33.78 36.78
CA TRP A 327 -47.22 -33.23 36.05
C TRP A 327 -46.87 -34.07 34.81
N ALA A 328 -47.04 -35.40 34.85
CA ALA A 328 -46.91 -36.28 33.68
C ALA A 328 -47.91 -35.89 32.57
N THR A 329 -49.18 -35.70 32.90
CA THR A 329 -50.20 -35.20 31.95
C THR A 329 -49.83 -33.82 31.41
N ARG A 330 -49.26 -32.94 32.25
CA ARG A 330 -48.81 -31.61 31.81
C ARG A 330 -47.66 -31.71 30.80
N VAL A 331 -46.64 -32.55 31.05
CA VAL A 331 -45.52 -32.77 30.13
C VAL A 331 -46.01 -33.31 28.79
N ALA A 332 -46.89 -34.33 28.81
CA ALA A 332 -47.44 -34.91 27.59
C ALA A 332 -48.23 -33.88 26.75
N ARG A 333 -49.11 -33.10 27.40
CA ARG A 333 -49.87 -32.04 26.73
C ARG A 333 -48.97 -30.98 26.10
N GLU A 334 -47.98 -30.47 26.84
CA GLU A 334 -47.07 -29.46 26.28
C GLU A 334 -46.15 -30.05 25.20
N HIS A 335 -45.80 -31.34 25.27
CA HIS A 335 -45.07 -32.01 24.19
C HIS A 335 -45.87 -32.00 22.88
N LYS A 336 -47.17 -32.32 22.92
CA LYS A 336 -48.07 -32.21 21.76
C LYS A 336 -48.18 -30.76 21.25
N ASN A 337 -48.31 -29.79 22.16
CA ASN A 337 -48.33 -28.37 21.78
C ASN A 337 -47.05 -27.95 21.05
N ILE A 338 -45.87 -28.36 21.54
CA ILE A 338 -44.59 -28.05 20.90
C ILE A 338 -44.51 -28.65 19.50
N ILE A 339 -44.91 -29.92 19.34
CA ILE A 339 -44.95 -30.56 18.01
C ILE A 339 -45.88 -29.80 17.06
N HIS A 340 -47.06 -29.39 17.54
CA HIS A 340 -48.00 -28.59 16.76
C HIS A 340 -47.41 -27.23 16.34
N TYR A 341 -46.79 -26.49 17.28
CA TYR A 341 -46.17 -25.20 16.95
C TYR A 341 -44.98 -25.33 16.01
N LYS A 342 -44.16 -26.37 16.15
CA LYS A 342 -43.08 -26.67 15.19
C LYS A 342 -43.62 -26.90 13.78
N ARG A 343 -44.66 -27.72 13.64
CA ARG A 343 -45.33 -27.94 12.35
C ARG A 343 -45.91 -26.65 11.77
N SER A 344 -46.56 -25.82 12.61
CA SER A 344 -47.09 -24.53 12.19
C SER A 344 -46.00 -23.56 11.73
N LEU A 345 -44.78 -23.63 12.26
CA LEU A 345 -43.63 -22.85 11.80
C LEU A 345 -43.11 -23.36 10.45
N GLU A 346 -42.94 -24.67 10.30
CA GLU A 346 -42.57 -25.30 9.03
C GLU A 346 -43.59 -24.99 7.91
N GLU A 347 -44.88 -24.93 8.24
CA GLU A 347 -45.94 -24.51 7.33
C GLU A 347 -45.79 -23.04 6.92
N CYS A 348 -45.45 -22.14 7.85
CA CYS A 348 -45.20 -20.73 7.51
C CYS A 348 -43.94 -20.52 6.65
N GLU A 349 -42.92 -21.38 6.78
CA GLU A 349 -41.69 -21.32 5.97
C GLU A 349 -41.88 -21.94 4.58
N SER A 350 -42.74 -22.97 4.47
CA SER A 350 -43.01 -23.65 3.20
C SER A 350 -44.02 -22.93 2.30
N HIS A 351 -44.93 -22.14 2.88
CA HIS A 351 -45.79 -21.25 2.11
C HIS A 351 -44.97 -20.04 1.64
N GLY A 352 -44.67 -19.99 0.34
CA GLY A 352 -43.84 -18.93 -0.25
C GLY A 352 -44.30 -17.51 0.08
N LEU A 353 -43.39 -16.54 -0.09
CA LEU A 353 -43.59 -15.15 0.31
C LEU A 353 -44.91 -14.57 -0.25
N PRO A 354 -45.79 -14.04 0.61
CA PRO A 354 -47.01 -13.38 0.17
C PRO A 354 -46.68 -12.24 -0.82
N PRO A 355 -47.50 -12.06 -1.88
CA PRO A 355 -47.24 -11.07 -2.93
C PRO A 355 -47.46 -9.61 -2.47
N THR A 356 -48.15 -9.40 -1.34
CA THR A 356 -48.43 -8.07 -0.78
C THR A 356 -47.55 -7.82 0.45
N GLU A 357 -47.13 -6.56 0.65
CA GLU A 357 -46.38 -6.17 1.85
C GLU A 357 -47.16 -6.40 3.14
N GLN A 358 -48.48 -6.14 3.13
CA GLN A 358 -49.34 -6.42 4.28
C GLN A 358 -49.36 -7.93 4.61
N GLY A 359 -49.47 -8.80 3.60
CA GLY A 359 -49.46 -10.25 3.82
C GLY A 359 -48.12 -10.75 4.37
N ARG A 360 -47.01 -10.09 4.03
CA ARG A 360 -45.68 -10.38 4.59
C ARG A 360 -45.59 -9.99 6.06
N LEU A 361 -46.08 -8.81 6.43
CA LEU A 361 -46.13 -8.36 7.83
C LEU A 361 -47.02 -9.27 8.69
N ASP A 362 -48.18 -9.67 8.16
CA ASP A 362 -49.11 -10.57 8.87
C ASP A 362 -48.48 -11.98 9.06
N LEU A 363 -47.75 -12.46 8.06
CA LEU A 363 -47.01 -13.73 8.16
C LEU A 363 -45.87 -13.66 9.18
N GLU A 364 -45.11 -12.56 9.18
CA GLU A 364 -44.02 -12.33 10.15
C GLU A 364 -44.56 -12.26 11.58
N LEU A 365 -45.67 -11.54 11.79
CA LEU A 365 -46.34 -11.49 13.09
C LEU A 365 -46.82 -12.88 13.54
N LYS A 366 -47.41 -13.65 12.63
CA LYS A 366 -47.85 -15.03 12.92
C LYS A 366 -46.69 -15.94 13.28
N ILE A 367 -45.54 -15.81 12.61
CA ILE A 367 -44.32 -16.58 12.91
C ILE A 367 -43.83 -16.23 14.32
N GLU A 368 -43.73 -14.94 14.65
CA GLU A 368 -43.28 -14.50 15.97
C GLU A 368 -44.23 -14.94 17.09
N ASP A 369 -45.55 -14.81 16.88
CA ASP A 369 -46.55 -15.32 17.83
C ASP A 369 -46.41 -16.83 18.05
N THR A 370 -46.19 -17.59 16.97
CA THR A 370 -46.03 -19.05 17.04
C THR A 370 -44.75 -19.44 17.78
N LYS A 371 -43.63 -18.74 17.54
CA LYS A 371 -42.38 -18.93 18.30
C LYS A 371 -42.57 -18.62 19.78
N GLU A 372 -43.29 -17.56 20.12
CA GLU A 372 -43.56 -17.19 21.50
C GLU A 372 -44.44 -18.22 22.22
N MET A 373 -45.44 -18.78 21.53
CA MET A 373 -46.26 -19.87 22.08
C MET A 373 -45.43 -21.15 22.27
N MET A 374 -44.54 -21.47 21.33
CA MET A 374 -43.62 -22.61 21.45
C MET A 374 -42.69 -22.44 22.65
N ARG A 375 -42.06 -21.27 22.82
CA ARG A 375 -41.21 -20.94 23.97
C ARG A 375 -41.96 -21.09 25.30
N LYS A 376 -43.22 -20.63 25.38
CA LYS A 376 -44.07 -20.81 26.58
C LYS A 376 -44.30 -22.29 26.88
N ALA A 377 -44.65 -23.08 25.86
CA ALA A 377 -44.88 -24.53 26.02
C ALA A 377 -43.60 -25.26 26.46
N GLU A 378 -42.45 -24.96 25.85
CA GLU A 378 -41.14 -25.49 26.24
C GLU A 378 -40.80 -25.14 27.69
N THR A 379 -41.03 -23.89 28.10
CA THR A 379 -40.80 -23.44 29.48
C THR A 379 -41.68 -24.18 30.48
N ILE A 380 -42.96 -24.38 30.15
CA ILE A 380 -43.91 -25.09 31.02
C ILE A 380 -43.54 -26.58 31.11
N LYS A 381 -43.17 -27.20 29.99
CA LYS A 381 -42.70 -28.59 29.91
C LYS A 381 -41.46 -28.78 30.79
N LEU A 382 -40.45 -27.94 30.63
CA LEU A 382 -39.21 -27.97 31.42
C LEU A 382 -39.51 -27.85 32.93
N LYS A 383 -40.38 -26.92 33.31
CA LYS A 383 -40.82 -26.75 34.71
C LYS A 383 -41.53 -27.99 35.26
N ALA A 384 -42.31 -28.70 34.44
CA ALA A 384 -43.00 -29.91 34.85
C ALA A 384 -42.03 -31.12 34.93
N GLU A 385 -41.10 -31.23 33.98
CA GLU A 385 -40.03 -32.23 33.99
C GLU A 385 -39.15 -32.10 35.24
N ALA A 386 -38.73 -30.88 35.60
CA ALA A 386 -37.94 -30.65 36.82
C ALA A 386 -38.67 -31.09 38.10
N ARG A 387 -40.00 -30.95 38.18
CA ARG A 387 -40.80 -31.46 39.31
C ARG A 387 -40.88 -32.98 39.32
N LEU A 388 -41.08 -33.59 38.15
CA LEU A 388 -41.07 -35.03 37.99
C LEU A 388 -39.71 -35.64 38.35
N ASP A 389 -38.61 -34.96 38.02
CA ASP A 389 -37.26 -35.40 38.37
C ASP A 389 -37.06 -35.42 39.89
N LEU A 390 -37.53 -34.39 40.61
CA LEU A 390 -37.51 -34.38 42.08
C LEU A 390 -38.38 -35.50 42.67
N LEU A 391 -39.58 -35.74 42.12
CA LEU A 391 -40.45 -36.85 42.55
C LEU A 391 -39.81 -38.23 42.30
N ARG A 392 -39.09 -38.37 41.17
CA ARG A 392 -38.34 -39.59 40.85
C ARG A 392 -37.21 -39.82 41.86
N GLN A 393 -36.52 -38.75 42.28
CA GLN A 393 -35.45 -38.82 43.27
C GLN A 393 -35.94 -39.32 44.64
N VAL A 394 -37.19 -39.06 45.01
CA VAL A 394 -37.80 -39.57 46.26
C VAL A 394 -38.60 -40.86 46.09
N GLY A 395 -38.40 -41.57 44.97
CA GLY A 395 -38.90 -42.94 44.78
C GLY A 395 -40.32 -43.06 44.21
N VAL A 396 -40.94 -41.97 43.75
CA VAL A 396 -42.25 -42.03 43.08
C VAL A 396 -42.10 -42.65 41.69
N ALA A 397 -43.02 -43.54 41.30
CA ALA A 397 -43.03 -44.24 40.01
C ALA A 397 -43.46 -43.34 38.83
N VAL A 398 -42.73 -42.24 38.62
CA VAL A 398 -42.98 -41.20 37.61
C VAL A 398 -43.10 -41.76 36.20
N ASP A 399 -42.23 -42.71 35.83
CA ASP A 399 -42.14 -43.20 34.46
C ASP A 399 -43.40 -43.96 34.01
N THR A 400 -44.08 -44.63 34.93
CA THR A 400 -45.37 -45.27 34.69
C THR A 400 -46.43 -44.26 34.28
N TRP A 401 -46.53 -43.15 35.03
CA TRP A 401 -47.49 -42.09 34.77
C TRP A 401 -47.16 -41.32 33.49
N LEU A 402 -45.87 -41.02 33.27
CA LEU A 402 -45.42 -40.31 32.07
C LEU A 402 -45.68 -41.11 30.79
N LYS A 403 -45.37 -42.42 30.81
CA LYS A 403 -45.65 -43.30 29.67
C LYS A 403 -47.15 -43.38 29.37
N SER A 404 -47.97 -43.54 30.41
CA SER A 404 -49.43 -43.56 30.24
C SER A 404 -49.96 -42.24 29.68
N ALA A 405 -49.50 -41.10 30.18
CA ALA A 405 -49.93 -39.79 29.71
C ALA A 405 -49.47 -39.49 28.28
N MET A 406 -48.24 -39.87 27.92
CA MET A 406 -47.70 -39.71 26.57
C MET A 406 -48.49 -40.55 25.55
N ASN A 407 -48.78 -41.81 25.86
CA ASN A 407 -49.59 -42.65 24.98
C ASN A 407 -50.98 -42.06 24.75
N GLN A 408 -51.65 -41.60 25.81
CA GLN A 408 -52.97 -41.00 25.71
C GLN A 408 -52.99 -39.76 24.81
N VAL A 409 -51.98 -38.90 24.92
CA VAL A 409 -51.90 -37.66 24.14
C VAL A 409 -51.44 -37.89 22.69
N MET A 410 -50.79 -39.02 22.41
CA MET A 410 -50.33 -39.41 21.06
C MET A 410 -51.37 -40.23 20.29
N GLU A 411 -52.32 -40.87 20.97
CA GLU A 411 -53.48 -41.57 20.37
C GLU A 411 -54.64 -40.62 20.02
N GLU A 412 -54.71 -39.46 20.69
CA GLU A 412 -55.55 -38.29 20.36
C GLU A 412 -54.83 -37.31 19.44
#